data_AF-U6EAM7-F1
#
_entry.id   AF-U6EAM7-F1
#
_cell.length_a   1.000
_cell.length_b   1.000
_cell.length_c   1.000
_cell.angle_alpha   90.00
_cell.angle_beta   90.00
_cell.angle_gamma   90.00
#
_symmetry.space_group_name_H-M   'P 1'
#
loop_
_entity.id
_entity.type
_entity.pdbx_description
1 polymer ?
#
loop_
_entity_poly.entity_id
_entity_poly.type
_entity_poly.pdbx_seq_one_letter_code
_entity_poly.pdbx_strand_id
1 'polypeptide(L)' 'MAELKKRGRPKVKEPMEQITIKLPPKMLGELRELSEKSYNPMSFHIRQAIVEYLNKN' A
#
# COMPACT_ATOMS: atom_id res chain seq x y z
N MET A 1 36.80 -15.61 15.60
CA MET A 1 36.58 -14.37 14.84
C MET A 1 35.20 -13.84 15.22
N ALA A 2 35.09 -12.60 15.69
CA ALA A 2 33.80 -12.03 16.12
C ALA A 2 33.03 -11.53 14.89
N GLU A 3 31.84 -12.05 14.67
CA GLU A 3 30.98 -11.63 13.55
C GLU A 3 30.61 -10.14 13.70
N LEU A 4 31.00 -9.33 12.71
CA LEU A 4 30.64 -7.92 12.62
C LEU A 4 29.11 -7.80 12.56
N LYS A 5 28.48 -7.32 13.63
CA LYS A 5 27.05 -6.94 13.63
C LYS A 5 26.81 -6.00 12.45
N LYS A 6 25.95 -6.40 11.50
CA LYS A 6 25.50 -5.55 10.39
C LYS A 6 24.85 -4.29 10.95
N ARG A 7 25.61 -3.20 11.05
CA ARG A 7 25.13 -1.87 11.43
C ARG A 7 24.69 -1.14 10.16
N GLY A 8 23.39 -0.83 10.05
CA GLY A 8 22.80 -0.09 8.94
C GLY A 8 21.29 -0.31 8.85
N ARG A 9 20.58 0.58 8.13
CA ARG A 9 19.17 0.37 7.80
C ARG A 9 19.07 -0.90 6.95
N PRO A 10 18.18 -1.85 7.26
CA PRO A 10 17.94 -3.01 6.41
C PRO A 10 17.68 -2.50 4.99
N LYS A 11 18.53 -2.88 4.03
CA LYS A 11 18.20 -2.67 2.62
C LYS A 11 16.95 -3.52 2.36
N VAL A 12 15.83 -2.86 2.09
CA VAL A 12 14.62 -3.53 1.63
C VAL A 12 15.03 -4.35 0.39
N LYS A 13 14.85 -5.66 0.44
CA LYS A 13 15.36 -6.58 -0.58
C LYS A 13 14.64 -6.42 -1.92
N GLU A 14 13.38 -5.98 -1.88
CA GLU A 14 12.53 -5.83 -3.05
C GLU A 14 11.97 -4.40 -3.09
N PRO A 15 12.21 -3.63 -4.16
CA PRO A 15 11.57 -2.34 -4.32
C PRO A 15 10.05 -2.54 -4.45
N MET A 16 9.29 -1.61 -3.88
CA MET A 16 7.84 -1.64 -3.97
C MET A 16 7.42 -1.43 -5.43
N GLU A 17 6.69 -2.39 -6.01
CA GLU A 17 6.23 -2.28 -7.39
C GLU A 17 5.17 -1.18 -7.53
N GLN A 18 5.31 -0.35 -8.58
CA GLN A 18 4.32 0.65 -8.92
C GLN A 18 3.27 0.03 -9.84
N ILE A 19 2.02 0.03 -9.37
CA ILE A 19 0.88 -0.50 -10.11
C ILE A 19 -0.01 0.67 -10.54
N THR A 20 -0.31 0.76 -11.82
CA THR A 20 -1.28 1.73 -12.36
C THR A 20 -2.60 1.04 -12.63
N ILE A 21 -3.69 1.53 -12.03
CA ILE A 21 -5.03 0.97 -12.17
C ILE A 21 -5.95 2.02 -12.81
N LYS A 22 -6.72 1.62 -13.81
CA LYS A 22 -7.77 2.47 -14.38
C LYS A 22 -9.06 2.23 -13.62
N LEU A 23 -9.59 3.28 -12.98
CA LEU A 23 -10.83 3.24 -12.23
C LEU A 23 -11.89 4.14 -12.90
N PRO A 24 -13.18 3.79 -12.79
CA PRO A 24 -14.27 4.68 -13.17
C PRO A 24 -14.22 6.00 -12.40
N PRO A 25 -14.63 7.13 -13.01
CA PRO A 25 -14.56 8.45 -12.39
C PRO A 25 -15.37 8.55 -11.09
N LYS A 26 -16.51 7.86 -11.01
CA LYS A 26 -17.34 7.83 -9.80
C LYS A 26 -16.58 7.19 -8.61
N MET A 27 -15.92 6.06 -8.84
CA MET A 27 -15.14 5.36 -7.80
C MET A 27 -13.93 6.18 -7.35
N LEU A 28 -13.29 6.94 -8.25
CA LEU A 28 -12.21 7.86 -7.88
C LEU A 28 -12.69 8.97 -6.94
N GLY A 29 -13.91 9.48 -7.16
CA GLY A 29 -14.54 10.45 -6.25
C GLY A 29 -14.77 9.86 -4.86
N GLU A 30 -15.38 8.68 -4.80
CA GLU A 30 -15.64 7.98 -3.53
C GLU A 30 -14.35 7.67 -2.76
N LEU A 31 -13.29 7.21 -3.45
CA LEU A 31 -11.96 6.97 -2.86
C LEU A 31 -11.32 8.25 -2.32
N ARG A 32 -11.50 9.37 -3.01
CA ARG A 32 -10.96 10.67 -2.58
C ARG A 32 -11.66 11.15 -1.32
N GLU A 33 -12.99 11.11 -1.26
CA GLU A 33 -13.75 11.45 -0.06
C GLU A 33 -13.35 10.58 1.14
N LEU A 34 -13.16 9.28 0.90
CA LEU A 34 -12.77 8.34 1.93
C LEU A 34 -11.34 8.59 2.42
N SER A 35 -10.43 8.96 1.51
CA SER A 35 -9.07 9.40 1.81
C SER A 35 -9.06 10.65 2.70
N GLU A 36 -9.90 11.64 2.38
CA GLU A 36 -10.03 12.89 3.15
C GLU A 36 -10.60 12.63 4.56
N LYS A 37 -11.64 11.79 4.69
CA LYS A 37 -12.26 11.46 5.99
C LYS A 37 -11.34 10.68 6.94
N SER A 38 -10.51 9.79 6.38
CA SER A 38 -9.66 8.88 7.15
C SER A 38 -8.24 9.38 7.34
N TYR A 39 -7.88 10.54 6.74
CA TYR A 39 -6.52 11.06 6.69
C TYR A 39 -5.47 10.05 6.18
N ASN A 40 -5.92 9.08 5.38
CA ASN A 40 -5.09 8.03 4.80
C ASN A 40 -5.05 8.19 3.27
N PRO A 41 -3.94 7.84 2.60
CA PRO A 41 -3.85 7.96 1.15
C PRO A 41 -4.78 6.96 0.45
N MET A 42 -5.29 7.29 -0.74
CA MET A 42 -6.12 6.38 -1.54
C MET A 42 -5.48 4.99 -1.74
N SER A 43 -4.15 4.92 -1.88
CA SER A 43 -3.42 3.66 -2.04
C SER A 43 -3.51 2.74 -0.82
N PHE A 44 -3.69 3.30 0.38
CA PHE A 44 -3.91 2.51 1.60
C PHE A 44 -5.25 1.78 1.52
N HIS A 45 -6.32 2.49 1.16
CA HIS A 45 -7.66 1.92 1.04
C HIS A 45 -7.76 0.87 -0.06
N ILE A 46 -7.09 1.11 -1.19
CA ILE A 46 -6.99 0.12 -2.28
C ILE A 46 -6.31 -1.16 -1.77
N ARG A 47 -5.19 -1.04 -1.05
CA ARG A 47 -4.51 -2.22 -0.47
C ARG A 47 -5.38 -2.94 0.55
N GLN A 48 -6.07 -2.19 1.42
CA GLN A 48 -6.98 -2.77 2.41
C GLN A 48 -8.10 -3.56 1.73
N ALA A 49 -8.76 -2.99 0.72
CA ALA A 49 -9.81 -3.66 -0.03
C ALA A 49 -9.30 -4.94 -0.73
N ILE A 50 -8.08 -4.91 -1.30
CA ILE A 50 -7.46 -6.10 -1.89
C ILE A 50 -7.24 -7.19 -0.83
N VAL A 51 -6.68 -6.85 0.33
CA VAL A 51 -6.45 -7.80 1.43
C VAL A 51 -7.78 -8.38 1.92
N GLU A 52 -8.81 -7.55 2.11
CA GLU A 52 -10.14 -8.00 2.52
C GLU A 52 -10.78 -8.93 1.48
N TYR A 53 -10.60 -8.65 0.19
CA TYR A 53 -11.08 -9.51 -0.89
C TYR A 53 -10.36 -10.85 -0.93
N LEU A 54 -9.03 -10.85 -0.75
CA LEU A 54 -8.21 -12.06 -0.73
C LEU A 54 -8.47 -12.92 0.51
N ASN A 55 -8.81 -12.32 1.65
CA ASN A 55 -9.10 -13.06 2.89
C ASN A 55 -10.54 -13.65 2.92
N LYS A 56 -11.44 -13.13 2.08
CA LYS A 56 -12.83 -13.65 1.98
C LYS A 56 -12.97 -14.83 1.02
N ASN A 57 -11.99 -15.02 0.14
CA ASN A 57 -11.92 -16.13 -0.82
C ASN A 57 -10.86 -17.15 -0.36
#